data_AF-A0AA39HSZ4-F1
#
_entry.id   AF-A0AA39HSZ4-F1
#
_cell.length_a   1.000
_cell.length_b   1.000
_cell.length_c   1.000
_cell.angle_alpha   90.00
_cell.angle_beta   90.00
_cell.angle_gamma   90.00
#
_symmetry.space_group_name_H-M   'P 1'
#
loop_
_entity.id
_entity.type
_entity.pdbx_description
1 polymer ?
#
loop_
_entity_poly.entity_id
_entity_poly.type
_entity_poly.pdbx_seq_one_letter_code
_entity_poly.pdbx_strand_id
1 'polypeptide(L)'
;MPKVLLLSLLLFVSTCLCKMHCGTDELQNTVAHNHMTIYCPQHYDHANNCCFQHDDCYGKQKGRKKCDDAFCGCLRKKMSESLCAIVANQFCDLVQVFGQPAYDRSRA
;
A
#
# COMPACT_ATOMS: atom_id res chain seq x y z
N MET A 1 50.19 -6.05 18.27
CA MET A 1 50.27 -5.03 17.19
C MET A 1 49.69 -5.64 15.92
N PRO A 2 48.94 -4.88 15.12
CA PRO A 2 47.48 -5.05 14.95
C PRO A 2 47.06 -5.53 13.56
N LYS A 3 45.76 -5.87 13.41
CA LYS A 3 44.96 -5.63 12.19
C LYS A 3 43.48 -5.70 12.54
N VAL A 4 42.99 -4.61 13.14
CA VAL A 4 41.59 -4.21 12.99
C VAL A 4 41.48 -3.62 11.60
N LEU A 5 40.64 -4.15 10.70
CA LEU A 5 39.76 -3.32 9.86
C LEU A 5 38.82 -4.14 8.96
N LEU A 6 37.53 -3.87 9.16
CA LEU A 6 36.47 -3.74 8.15
C LEU A 6 36.19 -4.92 7.20
N LEU A 7 35.16 -5.69 7.54
CA LEU A 7 34.16 -6.16 6.56
C LEU A 7 32.76 -6.10 7.19
N SER A 8 32.45 -4.96 7.80
CA SER A 8 31.11 -4.58 8.24
C SER A 8 30.38 -3.82 7.12
N LEU A 9 30.15 -4.46 5.98
CA LEU A 9 29.38 -3.86 4.87
C LEU A 9 28.57 -4.90 4.09
N LEU A 10 27.69 -5.62 4.79
CA LEU A 10 26.53 -6.29 4.18
C LEU A 10 25.24 -5.87 4.91
N LEU A 11 25.21 -4.63 5.42
CA LEU A 11 23.98 -3.94 5.80
C LEU A 11 23.34 -3.27 4.57
N PHE A 12 22.99 -4.08 3.59
CA PHE A 12 21.90 -3.76 2.69
C PHE A 12 21.01 -4.98 2.63
N VAL A 13 20.46 -5.37 3.79
CA VAL A 13 19.18 -6.06 3.80
C VAL A 13 18.26 -5.07 3.10
N SER A 14 18.05 -5.29 1.80
CA SER A 14 17.01 -4.60 1.07
C SER A 14 15.76 -4.94 1.85
N THR A 15 15.26 -3.98 2.63
CA THR A 15 13.93 -4.07 3.21
C THR A 15 13.01 -4.03 2.02
N CYS A 16 12.81 -5.20 1.42
CA CYS A 16 11.74 -5.44 0.49
C CYS A 16 10.50 -4.76 1.09
N LEU A 17 9.72 -4.10 0.25
CA LEU A 17 8.38 -3.65 0.58
C LEU A 17 7.44 -4.86 0.74
N CYS A 18 7.93 -5.90 1.44
CA CYS A 18 7.28 -7.17 1.72
C CYS A 18 6.14 -6.99 2.71
N LYS A 19 6.09 -5.85 3.42
CA LYS A 19 4.91 -5.46 4.18
C LYS A 19 3.86 -4.92 3.21
N MET A 20 2.72 -5.61 3.16
CA MET A 20 1.51 -5.05 2.57
C MET A 20 1.00 -3.90 3.44
N HIS A 21 0.64 -2.79 2.79
CA HIS A 21 0.11 -1.56 3.41
C HIS A 21 -1.38 -1.36 3.12
N CYS A 22 -2.01 -2.27 2.38
CA CYS A 22 -3.43 -2.19 2.06
C CYS A 22 -4.27 -2.85 3.17
N GLY A 23 -4.48 -2.14 4.29
CA GLY A 23 -5.32 -2.62 5.39
C GLY A 23 -4.94 -2.01 6.73
N THR A 24 -5.90 -1.97 7.66
CA THR A 24 -5.70 -1.42 9.01
C THR A 24 -5.17 -2.43 10.03
N ASP A 25 -5.19 -3.72 9.71
CA ASP A 25 -4.70 -4.82 10.55
C ASP A 25 -4.06 -5.93 9.71
N GLU A 26 -3.52 -6.95 10.37
CA GLU A 26 -2.81 -8.07 9.72
C GLU A 26 -3.74 -8.91 8.82
N LEU A 27 -5.00 -9.09 9.22
CA LEU A 27 -5.96 -9.87 8.44
C LEU A 27 -6.27 -9.15 7.13
N GLN A 28 -6.58 -7.86 7.18
CA GLN A 28 -6.86 -7.05 6.00
C GLN A 28 -5.65 -6.98 5.06
N ASN A 29 -4.45 -6.80 5.61
CA ASN A 29 -3.21 -6.82 4.83
C ASN A 29 -2.98 -8.19 4.16
N THR A 30 -3.26 -9.29 4.84
CA THR A 30 -3.14 -10.65 4.27
C THR A 30 -4.15 -10.88 3.14
N VAL A 31 -5.40 -10.45 3.33
CA VAL A 31 -6.44 -10.54 2.28
C VAL A 31 -6.03 -9.72 1.05
N ALA A 32 -5.57 -8.48 1.24
CA ALA A 32 -5.12 -7.64 0.14
C ALA A 32 -3.89 -8.23 -0.57
N HIS A 33 -2.93 -8.78 0.19
CA HIS A 33 -1.77 -9.49 -0.37
C HIS A 33 -2.21 -10.64 -1.28
N ASN A 34 -3.03 -11.56 -0.77
CA ASN A 34 -3.49 -12.71 -1.54
C ASN A 34 -4.28 -12.29 -2.77
N HIS A 35 -5.17 -11.28 -2.63
CA HIS A 35 -5.97 -10.77 -3.74
C HIS A 35 -5.10 -10.21 -4.87
N MET A 36 -4.11 -9.39 -4.53
CA MET A 36 -3.17 -8.85 -5.52
C MET A 36 -2.31 -9.93 -6.15
N THR A 37 -1.77 -10.86 -5.36
CA THR A 37 -0.92 -11.95 -5.85
C THR A 37 -1.67 -12.91 -6.78
N ILE A 38 -2.97 -13.15 -6.55
CA ILE A 38 -3.80 -14.03 -7.37
C ILE A 38 -4.24 -13.34 -8.67
N TYR A 39 -4.78 -12.12 -8.59
CA TYR A 39 -5.46 -11.51 -9.72
C TYR A 39 -4.58 -10.55 -10.55
N CYS A 40 -3.66 -9.85 -9.89
CA CYS A 40 -2.86 -8.79 -10.50
C CYS A 40 -1.41 -8.76 -10.00
N PRO A 41 -0.67 -9.90 -10.04
CA PRO A 41 0.67 -9.99 -9.48
C PRO A 41 1.64 -8.99 -10.13
N GLN A 42 1.46 -8.68 -11.42
CA GLN A 42 2.28 -7.71 -12.16
C GLN A 42 2.12 -6.25 -11.67
N HIS A 43 1.10 -5.96 -10.86
CA HIS A 43 0.84 -4.64 -10.30
C HIS A 43 0.96 -4.59 -8.77
N TYR A 44 1.42 -5.67 -8.14
CA TYR A 44 1.51 -5.80 -6.69
C TYR A 44 2.22 -4.61 -6.03
N ASP A 45 3.46 -4.31 -6.45
CA ASP A 45 4.27 -3.24 -5.85
C ASP A 45 3.64 -1.86 -6.09
N HIS A 46 3.02 -1.66 -7.25
CA HIS A 46 2.33 -0.41 -7.56
C HIS A 46 1.09 -0.20 -6.68
N ALA A 47 0.25 -1.22 -6.52
CA ALA A 47 -0.93 -1.15 -5.66
C ALA A 47 -0.52 -0.95 -4.19
N ASN A 48 0.50 -1.68 -3.72
CA ASN A 48 1.01 -1.55 -2.36
C ASN A 48 1.56 -0.13 -2.09
N ASN A 49 2.28 0.45 -3.04
CA ASN A 49 2.73 1.83 -2.95
C ASN A 49 1.56 2.84 -2.94
N CYS A 50 0.48 2.60 -3.69
CA CYS A 50 -0.73 3.44 -3.61
C CYS A 50 -1.34 3.39 -2.20
N CYS A 51 -1.40 2.22 -1.56
CA CYS A 51 -1.89 2.08 -0.19
C CYS A 51 -0.99 2.80 0.82
N PHE A 52 0.34 2.66 0.69
CA PHE A 52 1.29 3.41 1.53
C PHE A 52 1.07 4.93 1.46
N GLN A 53 0.83 5.47 0.26
CA GLN A 53 0.55 6.90 0.08
C GLN A 53 -0.83 7.31 0.64
N HIS A 54 -1.81 6.41 0.59
CA HIS A 54 -3.14 6.63 1.16
C HIS A 54 -3.09 6.69 2.69
N ASP A 55 -2.39 5.75 3.33
CA ASP A 55 -2.14 5.75 4.77
C ASP A 55 -1.40 7.01 5.24
N ASP A 56 -0.38 7.46 4.50
CA ASP A 56 0.31 8.73 4.80
C ASP A 56 -0.63 9.94 4.67
N CYS A 57 -1.51 9.94 3.67
CA CYS A 57 -2.52 10.99 3.48
C CYS A 57 -3.53 11.02 4.63
N TYR A 58 -3.97 9.85 5.07
CA TYR A 58 -4.82 9.65 6.24
C TYR A 58 -4.14 10.14 7.52
N GLY A 59 -2.90 9.71 7.78
CA GLY A 59 -2.11 10.15 8.94
C GLY A 59 -1.90 11.67 8.99
N LYS A 60 -1.74 12.32 7.82
CA LYS A 60 -1.64 13.78 7.68
C LYS A 60 -2.98 14.50 7.70
N GLN A 61 -4.09 13.78 7.84
CA GLN A 61 -5.44 14.33 7.95
C GLN A 61 -5.79 15.31 6.81
N LYS A 62 -5.40 14.97 5.57
CA LYS A 62 -5.61 15.84 4.40
C LYS A 62 -7.06 15.87 3.87
N GLY A 63 -7.99 15.23 4.58
CA GLY A 63 -9.39 15.05 4.21
C GLY A 63 -9.64 13.70 3.51
N ARG A 64 -10.55 12.89 4.07
CA ARG A 64 -10.85 11.53 3.60
C ARG A 64 -11.09 11.47 2.09
N LYS A 65 -12.06 12.24 1.59
CA LYS A 65 -12.42 12.26 0.17
C LYS A 65 -11.21 12.53 -0.74
N LYS A 66 -10.38 13.51 -0.35
CA LYS A 66 -9.18 13.87 -1.13
C LYS A 66 -8.17 12.72 -1.16
N CYS A 67 -7.98 12.04 -0.04
CA CYS A 67 -7.10 10.88 0.04
C CYS A 67 -7.65 9.70 -0.77
N ASP A 68 -8.94 9.40 -0.65
CA ASP A 68 -9.60 8.31 -1.39
C ASP A 68 -9.55 8.55 -2.90
N ASP A 69 -9.88 9.77 -3.36
CA ASP A 69 -9.82 10.14 -4.77
C ASP A 69 -8.38 9.98 -5.34
N ALA A 70 -7.37 10.39 -4.56
CA ALA A 70 -5.97 10.26 -4.94
C ALA A 70 -5.53 8.80 -5.03
N PHE A 71 -5.95 7.97 -4.06
CA PHE A 71 -5.71 6.54 -4.06
C PHE A 71 -6.36 5.85 -5.27
N CYS A 72 -7.64 6.14 -5.55
CA CYS A 72 -8.34 5.63 -6.71
C CYS A 72 -7.66 6.03 -8.03
N GLY A 73 -7.19 7.28 -8.13
CA GLY A 73 -6.42 7.75 -9.29
C GLY A 73 -5.08 7.03 -9.45
N CYS A 74 -4.38 6.76 -8.33
CA CYS A 74 -3.13 6.00 -8.32
C CYS A 74 -3.31 4.59 -8.89
N LEU A 75 -4.32 3.86 -8.42
CA LEU A 75 -4.63 2.50 -8.89
C LEU A 75 -5.02 2.50 -10.38
N ARG A 76 -6.01 3.31 -10.77
CA ARG A 76 -6.54 3.33 -12.15
C ARG A 76 -5.51 3.72 -13.20
N LYS A 77 -4.53 4.56 -12.84
CA LYS A 77 -3.43 4.93 -13.74
C LYS A 77 -2.47 3.77 -14.04
N LYS A 78 -2.32 2.83 -13.12
CA LYS A 78 -1.35 1.72 -13.23
C LYS A 78 -1.98 0.38 -13.56
N MET A 79 -3.26 0.22 -13.26
CA MET A 79 -4.02 -1.02 -13.40
C MET A 79 -5.22 -0.80 -14.35
N SER A 80 -5.03 -0.13 -15.48
CA SER A 80 -6.11 0.24 -16.41
C SER A 80 -6.61 -0.92 -17.27
N GLU A 81 -5.89 -2.04 -17.30
CA GLU A 81 -6.13 -3.12 -18.26
C GLU A 81 -6.94 -4.26 -17.67
N SER A 82 -7.95 -4.72 -18.41
CA SER A 82 -8.62 -6.02 -18.21
C SER A 82 -9.17 -6.22 -16.79
N LEU A 83 -8.91 -7.39 -16.18
CA LEU A 83 -9.28 -7.76 -14.82
C LEU A 83 -8.68 -6.82 -13.77
N CYS A 84 -7.51 -6.24 -14.01
CA CYS A 84 -6.87 -5.37 -13.03
C CYS A 84 -7.56 -4.01 -12.91
N ALA A 85 -8.28 -3.57 -13.94
CA ALA A 85 -9.17 -2.41 -13.82
C ALA A 85 -10.32 -2.68 -12.84
N ILE A 86 -10.84 -3.91 -12.83
CA ILE A 86 -11.88 -4.34 -11.89
C ILE A 86 -11.31 -4.37 -10.47
N VAL A 87 -10.13 -4.98 -10.27
CA VAL A 87 -9.46 -5.03 -8.96
C VAL A 87 -9.16 -3.62 -8.43
N ALA A 88 -8.69 -2.71 -9.29
CA ALA A 88 -8.45 -1.32 -8.93
C ALA A 88 -9.74 -0.61 -8.46
N ASN A 89 -10.86 -0.85 -9.15
CA ASN A 89 -12.14 -0.29 -8.74
C ASN A 89 -12.64 -0.91 -7.43
N GLN A 90 -12.47 -2.21 -7.20
CA GLN A 90 -12.83 -2.85 -5.93
C GLN A 90 -12.09 -2.20 -4.75
N PHE A 91 -10.77 -2.00 -4.86
CA PHE A 91 -9.99 -1.34 -3.82
C PHE A 91 -10.45 0.11 -3.60
N CYS A 92 -10.70 0.84 -4.68
CA CYS A 92 -11.24 2.20 -4.62
C CYS A 92 -12.59 2.27 -3.89
N ASP A 93 -13.53 1.39 -4.25
CA ASP A 93 -14.87 1.35 -3.66
C ASP A 93 -14.80 1.00 -2.16
N LEU A 94 -13.92 0.06 -1.79
CA LEU A 94 -13.73 -0.33 -0.39
C LEU A 94 -13.31 0.86 0.49
N VAL A 95 -12.36 1.69 0.06
CA VAL A 95 -11.95 2.85 0.87
C VAL A 95 -13.01 3.96 0.88
N GLN A 96 -13.74 4.16 -0.21
CA GLN A 96 -14.78 5.19 -0.27
C GLN A 96 -15.99 4.84 0.62
N VAL A 97 -16.34 3.55 0.69
CA VAL A 97 -17.48 3.05 1.47
C VAL A 97 -17.10 2.83 2.93
N PHE A 98 -15.96 2.19 3.21
CA PHE A 98 -15.58 1.74 4.56
C PHE A 98 -14.41 2.51 5.19
N GLY A 99 -13.83 3.49 4.49
CA GLY A 99 -12.60 4.16 4.94
C GLY A 99 -12.74 5.17 6.07
N GLN A 100 -13.95 5.61 6.43
CA GLN A 100 -14.14 6.67 7.45
C GLN A 100 -13.56 6.29 8.82
N PRO A 101 -13.82 5.11 9.40
CA PRO A 101 -13.26 4.76 10.69
C PRO A 101 -11.73 4.67 10.67
N ALA A 102 -11.14 4.21 9.56
CA ALA A 102 -9.68 4.16 9.39
C ALA A 102 -9.09 5.58 9.33
N TYR A 103 -9.74 6.49 8.58
CA TYR A 103 -9.36 7.90 8.52
C TYR A 103 -9.40 8.56 9.91
N ASP A 104 -10.47 8.36 10.66
CA ASP A 104 -10.64 8.98 11.98
C ASP A 104 -9.59 8.49 12.99
N ARG A 105 -9.24 7.19 12.96
CA ARG A 105 -8.23 6.59 13.83
C ARG A 105 -6.79 6.92 13.44
N SER A 106 -6.56 7.39 12.22
CA SER A 106 -5.21 7.75 11.74
C SER A 106 -4.71 9.10 12.27
N ARG A 107 -5.52 9.84 13.05
CA ARG A 107 -5.06 11.04 13.76
C ARG A 107 -3.95 10.67 14.74
N ALA A 108 -2.76 11.23 14.52
CA ALA A 108 -1.68 11.26 15.51
C ALA A 108 -2.03 12.15 16.69
#